data_AF-A0A373VK93-F1
#
_entry.id   AF-A0A373VK93-F1
#
_cell.length_a   1.000
_cell.length_b   1.000
_cell.length_c   1.000
_cell.angle_alpha   90.00
_cell.angle_beta   90.00
_cell.angle_gamma   90.00
#
_symmetry.space_group_name_H-M   'P 1'
#
loop_
_entity.id
_entity.type
_entity.pdbx_description
1 polymer ?
#
loop_
_entity_poly.entity_id
_entity_poly.type
_entity_poly.pdbx_seq_one_letter_code
_entity_poly.pdbx_strand_id
1 'polypeptide(L)'
;MYRVVSIDRDEMTKNIQIKNLETGTVDICFDDSSLVSDENFDFMREGNEYECKIKLFGTVVSDMQENAVLCKIVNSCIIVGTKKMVEVLVGKDKYYIPEKKISNLLSSKEIIFKFTRKDLIEVNHIIHADLL
;
A
#
# COMPACT_ATOMS: atom_id res chain seq x y z
N MET A 1 -6.25 -11.21 -1.34
CA MET A 1 -5.41 -11.93 -0.37
C MET A 1 -4.00 -12.05 -0.92
N TYR A 2 -3.00 -11.99 -0.05
CA TYR A 2 -1.59 -11.99 -0.40
C TYR A 2 -0.84 -13.06 0.39
N ARG A 3 0.14 -13.72 -0.24
CA ARG A 3 1.05 -14.64 0.46
C ARG A 3 2.39 -13.98 0.70
N VAL A 4 2.93 -14.11 1.91
CA VAL A 4 4.29 -13.65 2.21
C VAL A 4 5.29 -14.58 1.54
N VAL A 5 6.15 -14.01 0.70
CA VAL A 5 7.21 -14.71 -0.01
C VAL A 5 8.49 -14.70 0.82
N SER A 6 8.89 -13.52 1.31
CA SER A 6 10.07 -13.36 2.16
C SER A 6 9.93 -12.15 3.07
N ILE A 7 10.67 -12.16 4.18
CA ILE A 7 10.78 -11.02 5.10
C ILE A 7 12.25 -10.70 5.30
N ASP A 8 12.66 -9.53 4.82
CA ASP A 8 13.99 -8.98 5.05
C ASP A 8 13.92 -7.95 6.19
N ARG A 9 14.66 -8.18 7.28
CA ARG A 9 14.58 -7.39 8.51
C ARG A 9 15.84 -6.52 8.65
N ASP A 10 15.62 -5.24 8.91
CA ASP A 10 16.67 -4.27 9.23
C ASP A 10 16.33 -3.57 10.55
N GLU A 11 16.98 -4.04 11.62
CA GLU A 11 16.77 -3.64 13.02
C GLU A 11 15.28 -3.59 13.42
N MET A 12 14.65 -2.44 13.25
CA MET A 12 13.28 -2.13 13.67
C MET A 12 12.30 -1.97 12.50
N THR A 13 12.79 -2.07 11.26
CA THR A 13 11.99 -2.01 10.03
C THR A 13 12.16 -3.29 9.22
N LYS A 14 11.25 -3.55 8.29
CA LYS A 14 11.36 -4.71 7.40
C LYS A 14 10.78 -4.43 6.03
N ASN A 15 11.34 -5.12 5.04
CA ASN A 15 10.76 -5.22 3.72
C ASN A 15 10.12 -6.61 3.59
N ILE A 16 8.81 -6.61 3.37
CA ILE A 16 8.02 -7.82 3.22
C ILE A 16 7.69 -7.98 1.74
N GLN A 17 8.22 -9.04 1.12
CA GLN A 17 7.83 -9.41 -0.22
C GLN A 17 6.53 -10.20 -0.15
N ILE A 18 5.47 -9.71 -0.78
CA ILE A 18 4.15 -10.34 -0.79
C ILE A 18 3.66 -10.55 -2.21
N LYS A 19 3.01 -11.70 -2.45
CA LYS A 19 2.43 -12.06 -3.75
C LYS A 19 0.92 -11.99 -3.69
N ASN A 20 0.32 -11.16 -4.54
CA ASN A 20 -1.13 -11.19 -4.75
C ASN A 20 -1.53 -12.54 -5.36
N LEU A 21 -2.44 -13.25 -4.70
CA LEU A 21 -2.87 -14.58 -5.12
C LEU A 21 -3.77 -14.58 -6.36
N GLU A 22 -4.44 -13.46 -6.64
CA GLU A 22 -5.34 -13.32 -7.78
C GLU A 22 -4.58 -12.94 -9.05
N THR A 23 -3.68 -11.97 -8.96
CA THR A 23 -2.97 -11.41 -10.13
C THR A 23 -1.58 -12.03 -10.32
N GLY A 24 -1.03 -12.65 -9.28
CA GLY A 24 0.35 -13.14 -9.26
C GLY A 24 1.41 -12.06 -9.07
N THR A 25 1.01 -10.78 -9.00
CA THR A 25 1.92 -9.64 -8.78
C THR A 25 2.68 -9.79 -7.47
N VAL A 26 3.97 -9.49 -7.49
CA VAL A 26 4.81 -9.50 -6.30
C VAL A 26 5.20 -8.07 -5.95
N ASP A 27 4.84 -7.65 -4.75
CA ASP A 27 5.16 -6.35 -4.19
C ASP A 27 6.21 -6.50 -3.08
N ILE A 28 7.12 -5.53 -3.00
CA ILE A 28 8.00 -5.34 -1.83
C ILE A 28 7.39 -4.20 -1.04
N CYS A 29 6.95 -4.48 0.18
CA CYS A 29 6.31 -3.53 1.05
C CYS A 29 7.18 -3.22 2.25
N PHE A 30 7.42 -1.94 2.49
CA PHE A 30 8.04 -1.41 3.69
C PHE A 30 7.07 -1.51 4.86
N ASP A 31 7.61 -1.85 6.03
CA ASP A 31 6.91 -1.95 7.29
C ASP A 31 7.79 -1.47 8.45
N ASP A 32 7.31 -0.43 9.13
CA ASP A 32 7.84 0.16 10.36
C ASP A 32 6.83 0.10 11.52
N SER A 33 5.79 -0.73 11.43
CA SER A 33 4.70 -0.79 12.41
C SER A 33 5.17 -1.10 13.84
N SER A 34 6.25 -1.87 13.99
CA SER A 34 6.86 -2.19 15.28
C SER A 34 7.53 -1.00 15.98
N LEU A 35 7.82 0.08 15.26
CA LEU A 35 8.36 1.32 15.84
C LEU A 35 7.29 2.20 16.48
N VAL A 36 6.03 2.00 16.13
CA VAL A 36 4.94 2.95 16.46
C VAL A 36 3.81 2.32 17.27
N SER A 37 3.77 0.99 17.41
CA SER A 37 2.73 0.29 18.18
C SER A 37 3.15 -1.13 18.58
N ASP A 38 2.63 -1.59 19.73
CA ASP A 38 2.70 -2.99 20.16
C ASP A 38 1.74 -3.88 19.34
N GLU A 39 0.63 -3.32 18.85
CA GLU A 39 -0.25 -3.95 17.88
C GLU A 39 0.25 -3.59 16.47
N ASN A 40 1.05 -4.50 15.89
CA ASN A 40 1.81 -4.28 14.66
C ASN A 40 1.84 -5.53 13.77
N PHE A 41 2.61 -5.51 12.68
CA PHE A 41 2.64 -6.59 11.69
C PHE A 41 3.68 -7.69 11.97
N ASP A 42 4.29 -7.74 13.16
CA ASP A 42 5.28 -8.78 13.50
C ASP A 42 4.73 -10.20 13.57
N PHE A 43 3.41 -10.38 13.55
CA PHE A 43 2.78 -11.70 13.43
C PHE A 43 2.87 -12.29 12.02
N MET A 44 3.26 -11.52 11.00
CA MET A 44 3.41 -12.01 9.63
C MET A 44 4.53 -13.07 9.54
N ARG A 45 4.30 -14.13 8.77
CA ARG A 45 5.24 -15.24 8.56
C ARG A 45 5.33 -15.58 7.08
N GLU A 46 6.52 -15.94 6.61
CA GLU A 46 6.73 -16.46 5.25
C GLU A 46 5.86 -17.69 5.00
N GLY A 47 5.32 -17.80 3.78
CA GLY A 47 4.40 -18.86 3.37
C GLY A 47 2.94 -18.66 3.78
N ASN A 48 2.67 -17.83 4.80
CA ASN A 48 1.30 -17.55 5.25
C ASN A 48 0.60 -16.51 4.37
N GLU A 49 -0.73 -16.49 4.45
CA GLU A 49 -1.61 -15.65 3.65
C GLU A 49 -2.36 -14.64 4.52
N TYR A 50 -2.49 -13.41 4.01
CA TYR A 50 -3.03 -12.27 4.73
C TYR A 50 -3.89 -11.39 3.81
N GLU A 51 -4.89 -10.74 4.39
CA GLU A 51 -5.57 -9.62 3.76
C GLU A 51 -4.77 -8.35 4.00
N CYS A 52 -4.21 -7.78 2.93
CA CYS A 52 -3.36 -6.60 3.03
C CYS A 52 -3.97 -5.41 2.29
N LYS A 53 -3.81 -4.21 2.86
CA LYS A 53 -3.92 -2.95 2.12
C LYS A 53 -2.53 -2.34 1.96
N ILE A 54 -2.19 -2.00 0.71
CA ILE A 54 -0.87 -1.49 0.33
C ILE A 54 -1.00 -0.04 -0.12
N LYS A 55 -0.26 0.87 0.52
CA LYS A 55 -0.21 2.29 0.18
C LYS A 55 0.91 2.57 -0.81
N LEU A 56 0.64 3.33 -1.87
CA LEU A 56 1.70 3.90 -2.71
C LEU A 56 2.24 5.17 -2.03
N PHE A 57 3.51 5.15 -1.63
CA PHE A 57 4.18 6.34 -1.11
C PHE A 57 4.90 7.06 -2.25
N GLY A 58 4.44 8.25 -2.59
CA GLY A 58 4.96 8.99 -3.74
C GLY A 58 4.24 10.29 -4.03
N THR A 59 4.26 10.72 -5.30
CA THR A 59 3.60 11.94 -5.78
C THR A 59 2.96 11.73 -7.15
N VAL A 60 1.96 12.55 -7.46
CA VAL A 60 1.43 12.67 -8.82
C VAL A 60 2.47 13.37 -9.70
N VAL A 61 2.58 12.94 -10.95
CA VAL A 61 3.40 13.55 -11.99
C VAL A 61 2.57 13.75 -13.25
N SER A 62 3.00 14.65 -14.13
CA SER A 62 2.29 14.96 -15.39
C SER A 62 2.45 13.88 -16.45
N ASP A 63 3.59 13.18 -16.45
CA ASP A 63 4.02 12.29 -17.52
C ASP A 63 4.63 11.00 -16.95
N MET A 64 4.62 9.93 -17.75
CA MET A 64 5.23 8.66 -17.38
C MET A 64 6.76 8.82 -17.21
N GLN A 65 7.26 8.35 -16.07
CA GLN A 65 8.67 8.34 -15.70
C GLN A 65 9.04 6.96 -15.15
N GLU A 66 10.31 6.73 -14.87
CA GLU A 66 10.75 5.57 -14.11
C GLU A 66 10.02 5.50 -12.74
N ASN A 67 9.54 4.31 -12.37
CA ASN A 67 8.71 4.05 -11.19
C ASN A 67 7.37 4.81 -11.13
N ALA A 68 6.91 5.38 -12.26
CA ALA A 68 5.56 5.89 -12.39
C ALA A 68 4.60 4.81 -12.90
N VAL A 69 3.38 4.83 -12.38
CA VAL A 69 2.30 3.93 -12.79
C VAL A 69 1.04 4.73 -13.11
N LEU A 70 0.27 4.23 -14.06
CA LEU A 70 -1.06 4.73 -14.34
C LEU A 70 -2.02 4.14 -13.29
N CYS A 71 -2.60 5.00 -12.47
CA CYS A 71 -3.56 4.67 -11.44
C CYS A 71 -4.96 5.06 -11.89
N LYS A 72 -5.86 4.09 -12.01
CA LYS A 72 -7.29 4.35 -12.22
C LYS A 72 -8.00 4.50 -10.89
N ILE A 73 -8.67 5.63 -10.67
CA ILE A 73 -9.44 5.87 -9.44
C ILE A 73 -10.71 5.02 -9.48
N VAL A 74 -10.91 4.18 -8.46
CA VAL A 74 -12.11 3.32 -8.34
C VAL A 74 -12.97 3.65 -7.13
N ASN A 75 -12.38 4.21 -6.07
CA ASN A 75 -13.13 4.80 -4.97
C ASN A 75 -12.40 6.04 -4.45
N SER A 76 -13.05 7.20 -4.56
CA SER A 76 -12.48 8.50 -4.18
C SER A 76 -12.46 8.77 -2.68
N CYS A 77 -13.12 7.94 -1.86
CA CYS A 77 -13.17 8.12 -0.41
C CYS A 77 -13.39 6.76 0.29
N ILE A 78 -12.31 6.18 0.80
CA ILE A 78 -12.34 5.05 1.72
C ILE A 78 -11.62 5.42 3.01
N ILE A 79 -12.11 4.92 4.13
CA ILE A 79 -11.48 5.12 5.44
C ILE A 79 -10.61 3.91 5.76
N VAL A 80 -9.36 4.15 6.12
CA VAL A 80 -8.44 3.16 6.70
C VAL A 80 -7.95 3.72 8.02
N GLY A 81 -8.27 3.07 9.13
CA GLY A 81 -8.15 3.68 10.47
C GLY A 81 -9.00 4.94 10.58
N THR A 82 -8.36 6.09 10.78
CA THR A 82 -8.99 7.42 10.79
C THR A 82 -8.62 8.26 9.57
N LYS A 83 -7.81 7.74 8.63
CA LYS A 83 -7.36 8.49 7.46
C LYS A 83 -8.24 8.22 6.25
N LYS A 84 -8.50 9.29 5.50
CA LYS A 84 -9.15 9.21 4.18
C LYS A 84 -8.14 8.85 3.10
N MET A 85 -8.43 7.79 2.39
CA MET A 85 -7.64 7.23 1.31
C MET A 85 -8.48 7.17 0.04
N VAL A 86 -7.80 7.04 -1.09
CA VAL A 86 -8.37 6.78 -2.40
C VAL A 86 -7.91 5.40 -2.82
N GLU A 87 -8.86 4.55 -3.21
CA GLU A 87 -8.57 3.26 -3.81
C GLU A 87 -8.33 3.44 -5.30
N VAL A 88 -7.20 2.94 -5.77
CA VAL A 88 -6.80 2.97 -7.17
C VAL A 88 -6.45 1.57 -7.67
N LEU A 89 -6.64 1.35 -8.98
CA LEU A 89 -6.14 0.19 -9.68
C LEU A 89 -4.86 0.54 -10.45
N VAL A 90 -3.85 -0.31 -10.31
CA VAL A 90 -2.70 -0.35 -11.22
C VAL A 90 -2.76 -1.70 -11.93
N GLY A 91 -3.15 -1.68 -13.21
CA GLY A 91 -3.55 -2.91 -13.90
C GLY A 91 -4.78 -3.53 -13.23
N LYS A 92 -4.60 -4.70 -12.59
CA LYS A 92 -5.65 -5.42 -11.83
C LYS A 92 -5.46 -5.35 -10.32
N ASP A 93 -4.34 -4.82 -9.85
CA ASP A 93 -3.99 -4.76 -8.44
C ASP A 93 -4.55 -3.50 -7.79
N LYS A 94 -5.00 -3.63 -6.54
CA LYS A 94 -5.56 -2.53 -5.75
C LYS A 94 -4.50 -1.91 -4.85
N TYR A 95 -4.43 -0.59 -4.85
CA TYR A 95 -3.55 0.18 -3.99
C TYR A 95 -4.27 1.39 -3.40
N TYR A 96 -3.64 2.02 -2.41
CA TYR A 96 -4.21 3.16 -1.69
C TYR A 96 -3.28 4.38 -1.75
N ILE A 97 -3.88 5.56 -1.96
CA ILE A 97 -3.18 6.84 -1.93
C ILE A 97 -3.93 7.76 -0.94
N PRO A 98 -3.24 8.52 -0.07
CA PRO A 98 -3.92 9.48 0.80
C PRO A 98 -4.73 10.49 -0.02
N GLU A 99 -6.01 10.71 0.33
CA GLU A 99 -6.91 11.61 -0.42
C GLU A 99 -6.31 13.01 -0.56
N LYS A 100 -5.71 13.52 0.52
CA LYS A 100 -5.06 14.84 0.54
C LYS A 100 -3.96 15.01 -0.51
N LYS A 101 -3.32 13.94 -1.00
CA LYS A 101 -2.30 14.03 -2.05
C LYS A 101 -2.88 14.26 -3.44
N ILE A 102 -4.16 13.92 -3.64
CA ILE A 102 -4.80 13.93 -4.96
C ILE A 102 -6.19 14.59 -4.92
N SER A 103 -6.48 15.39 -3.89
CA SER A 103 -7.80 16.01 -3.66
C SER A 103 -8.29 16.82 -4.86
N ASN A 104 -7.37 17.53 -5.53
CA ASN A 104 -7.68 18.36 -6.70
C ASN A 104 -7.87 17.54 -7.99
N LEU A 105 -7.62 16.23 -7.93
CA LEU A 105 -7.64 15.31 -9.07
C LEU A 105 -8.68 14.20 -8.89
N LEU A 106 -9.51 14.23 -7.84
CA LEU A 106 -10.53 13.21 -7.58
C LEU A 106 -11.61 13.14 -8.67
N SER A 107 -11.81 14.21 -9.44
CA SER A 107 -12.69 14.23 -10.61
C SER A 107 -12.08 13.55 -11.84
N SER A 108 -10.76 13.32 -11.84
CA SER A 108 -10.06 12.62 -12.91
C SER A 108 -10.30 11.12 -12.78
N LYS A 109 -10.48 10.43 -13.91
CA LYS A 109 -10.62 8.96 -13.92
C LYS A 109 -9.29 8.26 -13.64
N GLU A 110 -8.19 8.86 -14.09
CA GLU A 110 -6.85 8.28 -14.06
C GLU A 110 -5.84 9.36 -13.68
N ILE A 111 -4.78 8.96 -12.99
CA ILE A 111 -3.64 9.79 -12.62
C ILE A 111 -2.35 9.02 -12.85
N ILE A 112 -1.25 9.72 -13.14
CA ILE A 112 0.08 9.12 -13.16
C ILE A 112 0.72 9.35 -11.80
N PHE A 113 1.08 8.27 -11.12
CA PHE A 113 1.65 8.32 -9.78
C PHE A 113 3.04 7.73 -9.76
N LYS A 114 4.03 8.54 -9.38
CA LYS A 114 5.41 8.10 -9.17
C LYS A 114 5.60 7.73 -7.71
N PHE A 115 5.80 6.45 -7.44
CA PHE A 115 6.04 5.95 -6.08
C PHE A 115 7.53 5.69 -5.85
N THR A 116 7.99 5.90 -4.62
CA THR A 116 9.35 5.56 -4.19
C THR A 116 9.36 4.30 -3.33
N ARG A 117 8.24 4.00 -2.68
CA ARG A 117 8.04 2.77 -1.90
C ARG A 117 6.56 2.41 -1.81
N LYS A 118 6.29 1.19 -1.39
CA LYS A 118 4.96 0.69 -1.05
C LYS A 118 4.96 0.37 0.43
N ASP A 119 3.94 0.81 1.17
CA ASP A 119 3.86 0.59 2.62
C ASP A 119 2.69 -0.34 2.92
N LEU A 120 2.87 -1.31 3.82
CA LEU A 120 1.74 -2.00 4.43
C LEU A 120 1.02 -1.04 5.37
N ILE A 121 -0.30 -0.92 5.21
CA ILE A 121 -1.11 -0.02 6.06
C ILE A 121 -2.23 -0.73 6.80
N GLU A 122 -2.58 -1.94 6.40
CA GLU A 122 -3.50 -2.82 7.11
C GLU A 122 -3.19 -4.29 6.77
N VAL A 123 -3.19 -5.17 7.78
CA VAL A 123 -2.98 -6.61 7.63
C VAL A 123 -3.98 -7.36 8.53
N ASN A 124 -4.89 -8.17 7.96
CA ASN A 124 -5.95 -8.89 8.68
C ASN A 124 -6.70 -8.00 9.69
N HIS A 125 -7.08 -6.79 9.26
CA HIS A 125 -7.75 -5.76 10.07
C HIS A 125 -6.90 -5.06 11.13
N ILE A 126 -5.64 -5.47 11.35
CA ILE A 126 -4.67 -4.70 12.13
C ILE A 126 -4.24 -3.51 11.28
N ILE A 127 -4.41 -2.30 11.80
CA ILE A 127 -4.13 -1.05 11.08
C ILE A 127 -2.80 -0.48 11.56
N HIS A 128 -1.98 0.01 10.63
CA HIS A 128 -0.73 0.68 10.98
C HIS A 128 -1.02 1.94 11.82
N ALA A 129 -0.30 2.13 12.94
CA ALA A 129 -0.64 3.15 13.94
C ALA A 129 -0.63 4.59 13.40
N ASP A 130 0.21 4.91 12.41
CA ASP A 130 0.17 6.19 11.69
C ASP A 130 -1.18 6.54 11.05
N LEU A 131 -2.02 5.53 10.81
CA LEU A 131 -3.35 5.70 10.25
C LEU A 131 -4.45 5.78 11.32
N LEU A 132 -4.12 5.60 12.60
CA LEU A 132 -5.06 5.78 13.71
C LEU A 132 -5.23 7.27 14.07
#